data_AF-A0A6P8ZH10-F1
#
_entry.id   AF-A0A6P8ZH10-F1
#
_cell.length_a   1.000
_cell.length_b   1.000
_cell.length_c   1.000
_cell.angle_alpha   90.00
_cell.angle_beta   90.00
_cell.angle_gamma   90.00
#
_symmetry.space_group_name_H-M   'P 1'
#
loop_
_entity.id
_entity.type
_entity.pdbx_description
1 polymer ?
#
loop_
_entity_poly.entity_id
_entity_poly.type
_entity_poly.pdbx_seq_one_letter_code
_entity_poly.pdbx_strand_id
1 'polypeptide(L)'
;MNLLQGNIRVVCRLKPTAMGIPDLKYDEETVSIRTDKGDKLFRFQRVFGPETTQDMMFSASKHMIQSAIEGSQIMIFTYGATGSGKTHTLFGAGDGVVPRSLDLIFEQQQIVSFF
;
A
#
# COMPACT_ATOMS: atom_id res chain seq x y z
N MET A 1 -21.06 -2.87 -19.27
CA MET A 1 -21.76 -3.20 -18.01
C MET A 1 -20.80 -3.98 -17.11
N ASN A 2 -20.20 -3.31 -16.12
CA ASN A 2 -19.80 -3.88 -14.82
C ASN A 2 -19.23 -2.72 -13.98
N LEU A 3 -20.13 -1.88 -13.48
CA LEU A 3 -19.85 -0.73 -12.60
C LEU A 3 -19.89 -1.12 -11.11
N LEU A 4 -19.75 -2.41 -10.77
CA LEU A 4 -20.02 -2.92 -9.41
C LEU A 4 -18.92 -3.86 -8.87
N GLN A 5 -17.65 -3.59 -9.18
CA GLN A 5 -16.55 -4.15 -8.40
C GLN A 5 -16.09 -3.05 -7.44
N GLY A 6 -16.33 -3.21 -6.14
CA GLY A 6 -16.19 -2.13 -5.16
C GLY A 6 -14.86 -1.37 -5.26
N ASN A 7 -14.94 -0.03 -5.27
CA ASN A 7 -13.80 0.88 -5.41
C ASN A 7 -12.85 0.91 -4.19
N ILE A 8 -13.06 0.04 -3.21
CA ILE A 8 -12.27 0.02 -1.97
C ILE A 8 -11.26 -1.11 -2.07
N ARG A 9 -9.98 -0.73 -2.04
CA ARG A 9 -8.88 -1.68 -1.92
C ARG A 9 -8.29 -1.69 -0.52
N VAL A 10 -8.22 -2.87 0.09
CA VAL A 10 -7.66 -3.09 1.43
C VAL A 10 -6.51 -4.07 1.33
N VAL A 11 -5.32 -3.55 1.62
CA VAL A 11 -4.06 -4.30 1.62
C VAL A 11 -3.42 -4.24 3.00
N CYS A 12 -2.67 -5.27 3.36
CA CYS A 12 -1.87 -5.31 4.58
C CYS A 12 -0.40 -5.09 4.21
N ARG A 13 0.33 -4.27 4.99
CA ARG A 13 1.79 -4.16 4.89
C ARG A 13 2.41 -4.52 6.23
N LEU A 14 3.21 -5.57 6.24
CA LEU A 14 3.95 -6.02 7.41
C LEU A 14 5.25 -5.23 7.52
N LYS A 15 5.52 -4.71 8.72
CA LYS A 15 6.73 -3.94 8.99
C LYS A 15 7.94 -4.90 9.12
N PRO A 16 9.11 -4.56 8.54
CA PRO A 16 10.36 -5.24 8.84
C PRO A 16 10.61 -5.33 10.34
N THR A 17 10.83 -6.54 10.83
CA THR A 17 11.14 -6.80 12.24
C THR A 17 12.31 -7.79 12.28
N ALA A 18 13.38 -7.49 13.01
CA ALA A 18 14.64 -8.25 12.95
C ALA A 18 14.47 -9.74 13.30
N MET A 19 13.53 -10.08 14.18
CA MET A 19 13.20 -11.46 14.55
C MET A 19 11.87 -11.95 13.95
N GLY A 20 11.33 -11.21 12.97
CA GLY A 20 9.95 -11.39 12.53
C GLY A 20 8.94 -10.95 13.59
N ILE A 21 7.65 -11.17 13.31
CA ILE A 21 6.58 -11.00 14.29
C ILE A 21 6.30 -12.40 14.84
N PRO A 22 6.56 -12.67 16.13
CA PRO A 22 6.29 -13.98 16.73
C PRO A 22 4.84 -14.38 16.47
N ASP A 23 4.62 -15.68 16.23
CA ASP A 23 3.28 -16.25 16.05
C ASP A 23 2.48 -15.73 14.84
N LEU A 24 3.10 -14.94 13.96
CA LEU A 24 2.51 -14.47 12.72
C LEU A 24 2.96 -15.33 11.53
N LYS A 25 1.98 -15.81 10.77
CA LYS A 25 2.17 -16.43 9.45
C LYS A 25 1.43 -15.60 8.42
N TYR A 26 1.94 -15.53 7.20
CA TYR A 26 1.24 -14.85 6.11
C TYR A 26 1.49 -15.52 4.77
N ASP A 27 0.53 -15.36 3.86
CA ASP A 27 0.66 -15.64 2.43
C ASP A 27 0.25 -14.38 1.64
N GLU A 28 0.00 -14.50 0.34
CA GLU A 28 -0.32 -13.36 -0.53
C GLU A 28 -1.60 -12.62 -0.15
N GLU A 29 -2.57 -13.26 0.50
CA GLU A 29 -3.87 -12.69 0.84
C GLU A 29 -4.21 -12.76 2.33
N THR A 30 -3.47 -13.56 3.10
CA THR A 30 -3.86 -13.94 4.45
C THR A 30 -2.77 -13.61 5.46
N VAL A 31 -3.18 -13.11 6.62
CA VAL A 31 -2.35 -13.03 7.84
C VAL A 31 -3.02 -13.87 8.92
N SER A 32 -2.27 -14.79 9.53
CA SER A 32 -2.69 -15.61 10.66
C SER A 32 -1.83 -15.28 11.88
N ILE A 33 -2.47 -15.02 13.02
CA ILE A 33 -1.81 -14.72 14.30
C ILE A 33 -2.29 -15.74 15.33
N ARG A 34 -1.37 -16.50 15.92
CA ARG A 34 -1.71 -17.41 17.03
C ARG A 34 -1.96 -16.61 18.31
N THR A 35 -3.10 -16.89 18.96
CA THR A 35 -3.50 -16.29 20.23
C THR A 35 -3.79 -17.37 21.26
N ASP A 36 -3.94 -16.98 22.52
CA ASP A 36 -4.41 -17.84 23.62
C ASP A 36 -5.78 -18.47 23.34
N LYS A 37 -6.60 -17.84 22.50
CA LYS A 37 -7.93 -18.29 22.08
C LYS A 37 -7.93 -19.02 20.73
N GLY A 38 -6.76 -19.38 20.21
CA GLY A 38 -6.58 -20.02 18.91
C GLY A 38 -6.07 -19.07 17.83
N ASP A 39 -5.96 -19.58 16.60
CA ASP A 39 -5.41 -18.83 15.47
C ASP A 39 -6.47 -17.85 14.92
N LYS A 40 -6.11 -16.56 14.82
CA LYS A 40 -6.94 -15.52 14.19
C LYS A 40 -6.47 -15.28 12.77
N LEU A 41 -7.39 -15.44 11.81
CA LEU A 41 -7.12 -15.30 10.39
C LEU A 41 -7.77 -14.02 9.84
N PHE A 42 -6.98 -13.24 9.11
CA PHE A 42 -7.40 -12.00 8.45
C PHE A 42 -7.11 -12.11 6.96
N ARG A 43 -8.10 -11.80 6.13
CA ARG A 43 -7.97 -11.81 4.67
C ARG A 43 -7.97 -10.40 4.11
N PHE A 44 -7.06 -10.15 3.19
CA PHE A 44 -6.84 -8.91 2.47
C PHE A 44 -6.83 -9.20 0.97
N GLN A 45 -6.91 -8.16 0.15
CA GLN A 45 -6.71 -8.33 -1.29
C GLN A 45 -5.23 -8.56 -1.63
N ARG A 46 -4.33 -8.10 -0.76
CA ARG A 46 -2.90 -8.38 -0.83
C ARG A 46 -2.24 -8.17 0.52
N VAL A 47 -1.28 -9.02 0.85
CA VAL A 47 -0.36 -8.86 1.96
C VAL A 47 1.02 -8.60 1.39
N PHE A 48 1.60 -7.48 1.82
CA PHE A 48 2.97 -7.08 1.54
C PHE A 48 3.82 -7.48 2.74
N GLY A 49 4.69 -8.47 2.55
CA GLY A 49 5.56 -8.99 3.61
C GLY A 49 6.64 -8.00 4.06
N PRO A 50 7.39 -8.32 5.14
CA PRO A 50 8.48 -7.51 5.68
C PRO A 50 9.55 -7.11 4.67
N GLU A 51 9.73 -7.88 3.60
CA GLU A 51 10.65 -7.64 2.49
C GLU A 51 10.18 -6.53 1.51
N THR A 52 8.94 -6.06 1.65
CA THR A 52 8.34 -5.12 0.69
C THR A 52 8.99 -3.73 0.78
N THR A 53 9.60 -3.33 -0.33
CA THR A 53 10.24 -2.03 -0.49
C THR A 53 9.23 -0.90 -0.73
N GLN A 54 9.70 0.35 -0.63
CA GLN A 54 8.90 1.53 -0.96
C GLN A 54 8.50 1.56 -2.43
N ASP A 55 9.38 1.09 -3.32
CA ASP A 55 9.12 1.00 -4.76
C ASP A 55 8.01 -0.01 -5.08
N MET A 56 8.02 -1.17 -4.41
CA MET A 56 6.95 -2.16 -4.54
C MET A 56 5.59 -1.61 -4.06
N MET A 57 5.59 -0.84 -2.96
CA MET A 57 4.38 -0.16 -2.47
C MET A 57 3.88 0.90 -3.44
N PHE A 58 4.78 1.70 -4.00
CA PHE A 58 4.43 2.70 -5.01
C PHE A 58 3.86 2.05 -6.28
N SER A 59 4.49 0.98 -6.76
CA SER A 59 4.03 0.19 -7.90
C SER A 59 2.61 -0.34 -7.68
N ALA A 60 2.28 -0.79 -6.47
CA ALA A 60 0.94 -1.24 -6.13
C ALA A 60 -0.10 -0.10 -6.11
N SER A 61 0.31 1.13 -5.79
CA SER A 61 -0.55 2.32 -5.82
C SER A 61 -0.66 3.00 -7.19
N LYS A 62 0.26 2.70 -8.12
CA LYS A 62 0.47 3.46 -9.37
C LYS A 62 -0.79 3.60 -10.21
N HIS A 63 -1.57 2.52 -10.36
CA HIS A 63 -2.83 2.57 -11.10
C HIS A 63 -3.83 3.57 -10.51
N MET A 64 -3.92 3.68 -9.18
CA MET A 64 -4.82 4.66 -8.56
C MET A 64 -4.33 6.08 -8.83
N ILE A 65 -3.03 6.31 -8.70
CA ILE A 65 -2.41 7.61 -8.97
C ILE A 65 -2.61 8.02 -10.44
N GLN A 66 -2.45 7.10 -11.38
CA GLN A 66 -2.73 7.34 -12.80
C GLN A 66 -4.20 7.71 -13.04
N SER A 67 -5.14 6.98 -12.42
CA SER A 67 -6.56 7.31 -12.48
C SER A 67 -6.85 8.72 -11.93
N ALA A 68 -6.11 9.19 -10.93
CA ALA A 68 -6.20 10.56 -10.45
C ALA A 68 -5.68 11.59 -11.44
N ILE A 69 -4.59 11.30 -12.15
CA ILE A 69 -4.07 12.15 -13.22
C ILE A 69 -5.08 12.24 -14.38
N GLU A 70 -5.80 11.15 -14.66
CA GLU A 70 -6.88 11.08 -15.65
C GLU A 70 -8.18 11.77 -15.18
N GLY A 71 -8.20 12.38 -13.99
CA GLY A 71 -9.32 13.17 -13.47
C GLY A 71 -10.27 12.43 -12.53
N SER A 72 -9.94 11.21 -12.10
CA SER A 72 -10.74 10.48 -11.10
C SER A 72 -10.41 10.89 -9.67
N GLN A 73 -11.41 10.88 -8.78
CA GLN A 73 -11.17 11.11 -7.36
C GLN A 73 -10.68 9.82 -6.69
N ILE A 74 -9.52 9.87 -6.05
CA ILE A 74 -8.95 8.76 -5.28
C ILE A 74 -8.70 9.15 -3.82
N MET A 75 -8.66 8.16 -2.94
CA MET A 75 -8.21 8.33 -1.57
C MET A 75 -7.30 7.17 -1.17
N ILE A 76 -6.09 7.48 -0.72
CA ILE A 76 -5.16 6.52 -0.13
C ILE A 76 -4.92 6.95 1.31
N PHE A 77 -5.18 6.05 2.26
CA PHE A 77 -4.89 6.26 3.67
C PHE A 77 -4.26 5.01 4.28
N THR A 78 -3.51 5.21 5.36
CA THR A 78 -2.86 4.12 6.10
C THR A 78 -3.45 4.03 7.50
N TYR A 79 -3.74 2.81 7.96
CA TYR A 79 -4.28 2.55 9.29
C TYR A 79 -3.35 1.63 10.09
N GLY A 80 -3.28 1.84 11.41
CA GLY A 80 -2.47 1.03 12.32
C GLY A 80 -1.98 1.80 13.55
N ALA A 81 -1.39 1.09 14.51
CA ALA A 81 -0.86 1.67 15.75
C ALA A 81 0.35 2.60 15.52
N THR A 82 0.72 3.41 16.52
CA THR A 82 1.96 4.21 16.47
C THR A 82 3.17 3.29 16.27
N GLY A 83 4.08 3.67 15.38
CA GLY A 83 5.27 2.86 15.06
C GLY A 83 5.04 1.74 14.03
N SER A 84 3.82 1.51 13.55
CA SER A 84 3.49 0.44 12.57
C SER A 84 3.94 0.72 11.13
N GLY A 85 4.46 1.93 10.83
CA GLY A 85 4.96 2.27 9.49
C GLY A 85 4.00 3.08 8.60
N LYS A 86 2.94 3.69 9.16
CA LYS A 86 2.03 4.61 8.43
C LYS A 86 2.78 5.74 7.69
N THR A 87 3.50 6.58 8.45
CA THR A 87 4.30 7.69 7.91
C THR A 87 5.39 7.19 6.96
N HIS A 88 6.04 6.08 7.29
CA HIS A 88 7.03 5.46 6.42
C HIS A 88 6.42 5.02 5.07
N THR A 89 5.20 4.49 5.06
CA THR A 89 4.53 4.07 3.81
C THR A 89 4.15 5.26 2.95
N LEU A 90 3.54 6.30 3.53
CA LEU A 90 3.10 7.47 2.75
C LEU A 90 4.25 8.38 2.34
N PHE A 91 5.15 8.72 3.26
CA PHE A 91 6.20 9.72 3.00
C PHE A 91 7.59 9.10 2.89
N GLY A 92 7.86 8.02 3.62
CA GLY A 92 9.18 7.39 3.65
C GLY A 92 10.27 8.37 4.08
N ALA A 93 11.48 8.18 3.56
CA ALA A 93 12.57 9.15 3.68
C ALA A 93 12.61 10.08 2.45
N GLY A 94 11.43 10.48 1.95
CA GLY A 94 11.30 11.14 0.64
C GLY A 94 11.08 10.16 -0.52
N ASP A 95 10.92 8.87 -0.23
CA ASP A 95 10.77 7.80 -1.23
C ASP A 95 9.44 7.03 -1.08
N GLY A 96 8.51 7.52 -0.26
CA GLY A 96 7.19 6.92 -0.06
C GLY A 96 6.21 7.15 -1.22
N VAL A 97 4.98 6.68 -1.01
CA VAL A 97 3.91 6.79 -2.02
C VAL A 97 3.67 8.24 -2.43
N VAL A 98 3.58 9.18 -1.49
CA VAL A 98 3.29 10.60 -1.74
C VAL A 98 4.37 11.27 -2.59
N PRO A 99 5.66 11.31 -2.21
CA PRO A 99 6.68 11.96 -3.03
C PRO A 99 6.78 11.35 -4.43
N ARG A 100 6.75 10.01 -4.56
CA ARG A 100 6.78 9.35 -5.87
C ARG A 100 5.53 9.62 -6.72
N SER A 101 4.38 9.85 -6.08
CA SER A 101 3.17 10.28 -6.80
C SER A 101 3.36 11.68 -7.38
N LEU A 102 3.99 12.60 -6.64
CA LEU A 102 4.29 13.94 -7.13
C LEU A 102 5.25 13.87 -8.32
N ASP A 103 6.33 13.07 -8.21
CA ASP A 103 7.27 12.85 -9.32
C ASP A 103 6.54 12.39 -10.59
N LEU A 104 5.67 11.38 -10.48
CA LEU A 104 4.88 10.86 -11.60
C LEU A 104 3.93 11.91 -12.19
N ILE A 105 3.28 12.72 -11.34
CA ILE A 105 2.39 13.80 -11.78
C ILE A 105 3.18 14.83 -12.60
N PHE A 106 4.33 15.26 -12.09
CA PHE A 106 5.16 16.26 -12.79
C PHE A 106 5.78 15.73 -14.08
N GLU A 107 6.20 14.46 -14.11
CA GLU A 107 6.67 13.80 -15.33
C GLU A 107 5.59 13.79 -16.43
N GLN A 108 4.34 13.48 -16.07
CA GLN A 108 3.24 13.47 -17.04
C GLN A 108 2.84 14.88 -17.50
N GLN A 109 2.89 15.88 -16.63
CA GLN A 109 2.59 17.28 -17.00
C GLN A 109 3.66 17.90 -17.91
N GLN A 110 4.93 17.55 -17.73
CA GLN A 110 6.00 18.01 -18.61
C GLN A 110 5.81 17.50 -20.05
N ILE A 111 5.33 16.26 -20.24
CA ILE A 111 5.07 15.70 -21.57
C ILE A 111 3.96 16.50 -22.30
N VAL A 112 2.95 17.00 -21.58
CA VAL A 112 1.83 17.74 -22.19
C VAL A 112 2.23 19.17 -22.58
N SER A 113 3.24 19.76 -21.95
CA SER A 113 3.71 21.14 -22.27
C SER A 113 4.66 21.23 -23.49
N PHE A 114 5.00 20.10 -24.12
CA PHE A 114 5.83 20.05 -25.34
C PHE A 114 5.03 19.81 -26.64
N PHE A 115 3.69 19.88 -26.58
CA PHE A 115 2.79 19.89 -27.74
C PHE A 115 1.97 21.18 -27.76
#